data_AF-K1SGV7-F1
#
_entry.id   AF-K1SGV7-F1
#
_cell.length_a   1.000
_cell.length_b   1.000
_cell.length_c   1.000
_cell.angle_alpha   90.00
_cell.angle_beta   90.00
_cell.angle_gamma   90.00
#
_symmetry.space_group_name_H-M   'P 1'
#
loop_
_entity.id
_entity.type
_entity.pdbx_description
1 polymer ?
#
loop_
_entity_poly.entity_id
_entity_poly.type
_entity_poly.pdbx_seq_one_letter_code
_entity_poly.pdbx_strand_id
1 'polypeptide(L)'
;MLFSYLRSFIYIGLFAAWGLSVRQRIVQKQVCRFMTVTAVLLIIWMVVRSAKYFIFWQPDAVRYLWYLFYLPMLFVPMLALLIAMSLGKPDEYKFPKGMSVLWIISGVLLLLVLTNDLHQFVFTFPKDAAVWTDKSNGYSVGYFIIVGWQVCVPLPHS
;
A
#
# COMPACT_ATOMS: atom_id res chain seq x y z
N MET A 1 11.38 -23.02 -2.17
CA MET A 1 12.07 -21.80 -1.68
C MET A 1 12.69 -20.99 -2.82
N LEU A 2 13.60 -21.56 -3.64
CA LEU A 2 14.26 -20.84 -4.75
C LEU A 2 13.29 -20.17 -5.76
N PHE A 3 12.25 -20.89 -6.20
CA PHE A 3 11.23 -20.35 -7.11
C PHE A 3 10.52 -19.11 -6.57
N SER A 4 10.37 -19.00 -5.24
CA SER A 4 9.68 -17.88 -4.61
C SER A 4 10.55 -16.63 -4.58
N TYR A 5 11.87 -16.76 -4.31
CA TYR A 5 12.82 -15.65 -4.41
C TYR A 5 12.94 -15.15 -5.84
N LEU A 6 13.06 -16.08 -6.80
CA LEU A 6 13.15 -15.75 -8.22
C LEU A 6 11.92 -14.97 -8.69
N ARG A 7 10.72 -15.40 -8.28
CA ARG A 7 9.47 -14.70 -8.60
C ARG A 7 9.44 -13.27 -8.06
N SER A 8 9.82 -13.06 -6.79
CA SER A 8 9.89 -11.71 -6.21
C SER A 8 10.91 -10.83 -6.94
N PHE A 9 12.08 -11.37 -7.28
CA PHE A 9 13.11 -10.64 -8.01
C PHE A 9 12.65 -10.22 -9.42
N ILE A 10 11.97 -11.14 -10.13
CA ILE A 10 11.37 -10.86 -11.44
C ILE A 10 10.36 -9.72 -11.32
N TYR A 11 9.48 -9.73 -10.31
CA TYR A 11 8.51 -8.65 -10.14
C TYR A 11 9.16 -7.30 -9.82
N ILE A 12 10.18 -7.27 -8.96
CA ILE A 12 10.92 -6.05 -8.65
C ILE A 12 11.56 -5.49 -9.93
N GLY A 13 12.24 -6.34 -10.71
CA GLY A 13 12.83 -5.96 -11.98
C GLY A 13 11.79 -5.44 -12.99
N LEU A 14 10.64 -6.11 -13.08
CA LEU A 14 9.54 -5.71 -13.96
C LEU A 14 8.96 -4.35 -13.57
N PHE A 15 8.69 -4.11 -12.28
CA PHE A 15 8.18 -2.82 -11.82
C PHE A 15 9.21 -1.70 -11.97
N ALA A 16 10.50 -1.99 -11.78
CA ALA A 16 11.57 -1.02 -12.02
C ALA A 16 11.67 -0.66 -13.51
N ALA A 17 11.67 -1.66 -14.40
CA ALA A 17 11.69 -1.45 -15.85
C ALA A 17 10.45 -0.69 -16.32
N TRP A 18 9.27 -1.04 -15.79
CA TRP A 18 8.03 -0.32 -16.07
C TRP A 18 8.10 1.14 -15.60
N GLY A 19 8.56 1.39 -14.38
CA GLY A 19 8.75 2.75 -13.85
C GLY A 19 9.71 3.60 -14.68
N LEU A 20 10.81 3.02 -15.16
CA LEU A 20 11.74 3.70 -16.07
C LEU A 20 11.13 3.98 -17.45
N SER A 21 10.42 3.00 -18.02
CA SER A 21 9.71 3.13 -19.29
C SER A 21 8.66 4.25 -19.23
N VAL A 22 7.89 4.30 -18.14
CA VAL A 22 6.91 5.37 -17.87
C VAL A 22 7.58 6.75 -17.87
N ARG A 23 8.72 6.89 -17.20
CA ARG A 23 9.46 8.15 -17.14
C ARG A 23 9.95 8.64 -18.50
N GLN A 24 10.21 7.73 -19.43
CA GLN A 24 10.64 8.06 -20.79
C GLN A 24 9.46 8.36 -21.74
N ARG A 25 8.30 7.74 -21.52
CA ARG A 25 7.16 7.80 -22.45
C ARG A 25 6.11 8.84 -22.08
N ILE A 26 5.96 9.18 -20.80
CA ILE A 26 4.90 10.07 -20.34
C ILE A 26 5.43 11.49 -20.23
N VAL A 27 4.97 12.35 -21.14
CA VAL A 27 5.31 13.77 -21.18
C VAL A 27 4.67 14.51 -20.00
N GLN A 28 3.43 14.16 -19.63
CA GLN A 28 2.72 14.80 -18.53
C GLN A 28 3.40 14.52 -17.19
N LYS A 29 4.07 15.55 -16.64
CA LYS A 29 4.94 15.39 -15.45
C LYS A 29 4.20 14.86 -14.22
N GLN A 30 2.95 15.28 -14.05
CA GLN A 30 2.12 14.88 -12.91
C GLN A 30 1.77 13.38 -12.93
N VAL A 31 1.28 12.88 -14.07
CA VAL A 31 0.97 11.45 -14.26
C VAL A 31 2.23 10.61 -14.14
N CYS A 32 3.32 11.05 -14.77
CA CYS A 32 4.61 10.40 -14.69
C CYS A 32 5.11 10.25 -13.23
N ARG A 33 4.96 11.31 -12.42
CA ARG A 33 5.30 11.29 -10.99
C ARG A 33 4.44 10.27 -10.23
N PHE A 34 3.13 10.26 -10.41
CA PHE A 34 2.27 9.31 -9.69
C PHE A 34 2.53 7.86 -10.09
N MET A 35 2.69 7.58 -11.38
CA MET A 35 3.01 6.22 -11.85
C MET A 35 4.39 5.76 -11.34
N THR A 36 5.36 6.68 -11.26
CA THR A 36 6.65 6.40 -10.63
C THR A 36 6.50 6.04 -9.15
N VAL A 37 5.71 6.82 -8.39
CA VAL A 37 5.46 6.53 -6.96
C VAL A 37 4.76 5.17 -6.81
N THR A 38 3.79 4.86 -7.67
CA THR A 38 3.14 3.55 -7.71
C THR A 38 4.15 2.43 -7.95
N ALA A 39 5.06 2.58 -8.91
CA ALA A 39 6.11 1.59 -9.16
C ALA A 39 7.00 1.37 -7.93
N VAL A 40 7.40 2.44 -7.25
CA VAL A 40 8.20 2.36 -6.01
C VAL A 40 7.41 1.64 -4.90
N LEU A 41 6.13 1.95 -4.72
CA LEU A 41 5.28 1.27 -3.74
C LEU A 41 5.13 -0.22 -4.02
N LEU A 42 5.00 -0.61 -5.29
CA LEU A 42 4.93 -2.03 -5.69
C LEU A 42 6.26 -2.76 -5.46
N ILE A 43 7.40 -2.09 -5.66
CA ILE A 43 8.71 -2.63 -5.30
C ILE A 43 8.82 -2.80 -3.78
N ILE A 44 8.44 -1.78 -3.01
CA ILE A 44 8.39 -1.86 -1.53
C ILE A 44 7.52 -3.04 -1.10
N TRP A 45 6.33 -3.22 -1.70
CA TRP A 45 5.49 -4.38 -1.43
C TRP A 45 6.28 -5.68 -1.59
N MET A 46 6.93 -5.88 -2.74
CA MET A 46 7.66 -7.13 -3.03
C MET A 46 8.83 -7.35 -2.09
N VAL A 47 9.53 -6.28 -1.67
CA VAL A 47 10.59 -6.34 -0.67
C VAL A 47 10.05 -6.75 0.70
N VAL A 48 9.00 -6.08 1.19
CA VAL A 48 8.34 -6.37 2.48
C VAL A 48 7.80 -7.81 2.48
N ARG A 49 7.21 -8.25 1.37
CA ARG A 49 6.72 -9.62 1.22
C ARG A 49 7.86 -10.60 1.33
N SER A 50 8.97 -10.31 0.68
CA SER A 50 10.13 -11.20 0.73
C SER A 50 10.74 -11.23 2.14
N ALA A 51 10.83 -10.08 2.82
CA ALA A 51 11.27 -10.01 4.20
C ALA A 51 10.39 -10.85 5.14
N LYS A 52 9.07 -10.72 5.02
CA LYS A 52 8.10 -11.40 5.89
C LYS A 52 8.15 -12.93 5.78
N TYR A 53 8.25 -13.44 4.56
CA TYR A 53 8.15 -14.90 4.33
C TYR A 53 9.49 -15.61 4.28
N PHE A 54 10.60 -14.90 4.13
CA PHE A 54 11.90 -15.52 3.87
C PHE A 54 13.05 -15.07 4.77
N ILE A 55 12.97 -13.89 5.39
CA ILE A 55 14.07 -13.34 6.18
C ILE A 55 13.76 -13.44 7.68
N PHE A 56 12.58 -12.97 8.08
CA PHE A 56 12.22 -12.87 9.49
C PHE A 56 11.40 -14.07 9.96
N TRP A 57 11.81 -14.63 11.09
CA TRP A 57 11.12 -15.71 11.80
C TRP A 57 10.57 -15.25 13.15
N GLN A 58 11.03 -14.09 13.62
CA GLN A 58 10.58 -13.48 14.86
C GLN A 58 9.13 -12.96 14.70
N PRO A 59 8.20 -13.36 15.57
CA PRO A 59 6.79 -13.00 15.44
C PRO A 59 6.52 -11.50 15.41
N ASP A 60 7.24 -10.71 16.20
CA ASP A 60 7.10 -9.25 16.20
C ASP A 60 7.51 -8.64 14.86
N ALA A 61 8.65 -9.06 14.30
CA ALA A 61 9.12 -8.59 13.01
C ALA A 61 8.13 -8.96 11.89
N VAL A 62 7.60 -10.18 11.90
CA VAL A 62 6.57 -10.64 10.95
C VAL A 62 5.29 -9.81 11.06
N ARG A 63 4.88 -9.44 12.28
CA ARG A 63 3.72 -8.58 12.56
C ARG A 63 3.90 -7.17 12.01
N TYR A 64 5.04 -6.52 12.26
CA TYR A 64 5.31 -5.19 11.71
C TYR A 64 5.40 -5.20 10.17
N LEU A 65 5.97 -6.25 9.58
CA LEU A 65 5.99 -6.43 8.12
C LEU A 65 4.58 -6.67 7.56
N TRP A 66 3.70 -7.32 8.33
CA TRP A 66 2.30 -7.47 7.96
C TRP A 66 1.56 -6.13 7.97
N TYR A 67 1.77 -5.28 8.98
CA TYR A 67 1.22 -3.93 9.01
C TYR A 67 1.71 -3.09 7.82
N LEU A 68 2.98 -3.25 7.44
CA LEU A 68 3.56 -2.54 6.31
C LEU A 68 2.97 -2.95 4.95
N PHE A 69 2.26 -4.08 4.83
CA PHE A 69 1.48 -4.38 3.61
C PHE A 69 0.34 -3.41 3.35
N TYR A 70 -0.18 -2.73 4.40
CA TYR A 70 -1.24 -1.77 4.24
C TYR A 70 -0.77 -0.47 3.56
N LEU A 71 0.54 -0.16 3.61
CA LEU A 71 1.12 0.98 2.91
C LEU A 71 0.83 0.92 1.40
N PRO A 72 1.28 -0.09 0.64
CA PRO A 72 0.99 -0.11 -0.78
C PRO A 72 -0.49 -0.45 -1.06
N MET A 73 -1.19 -1.21 -0.21
CA MET A 73 -2.63 -1.50 -0.40
C MET A 73 -3.51 -0.24 -0.32
N LEU A 74 -3.19 0.72 0.53
CA LEU A 74 -3.95 1.97 0.66
C LEU A 74 -3.59 2.98 -0.44
N PHE A 75 -2.30 3.13 -0.72
CA PHE A 75 -1.82 4.20 -1.58
C PHE A 75 -1.85 3.87 -3.08
N VAL A 76 -1.71 2.60 -3.48
CA VAL A 76 -1.74 2.23 -4.91
C VAL A 76 -3.11 2.50 -5.56
N PRO A 77 -4.26 2.10 -4.99
CA PRO A 77 -5.56 2.39 -5.58
C PRO A 77 -5.87 3.89 -5.64
N MET A 78 -5.49 4.64 -4.59
CA MET A 78 -5.61 6.09 -4.55
C MET A 78 -4.78 6.76 -5.65
N LEU A 79 -3.52 6.34 -5.83
CA LEU A 79 -2.68 6.83 -6.92
C LEU A 79 -3.25 6.48 -8.30
N ALA A 80 -3.83 5.29 -8.46
CA ALA A 80 -4.50 4.91 -9.69
C ALA A 80 -5.68 5.84 -10.03
N LEU A 81 -6.51 6.22 -9.05
CA LEU A 81 -7.55 7.24 -9.24
C LEU A 81 -6.95 8.60 -9.64
N LEU A 82 -5.93 9.06 -8.92
CA LEU A 82 -5.26 10.34 -9.22
C LEU A 82 -4.69 10.38 -10.64
N ILE A 83 -4.10 9.27 -11.08
CA ILE A 83 -3.61 9.09 -12.45
C ILE A 83 -4.79 9.19 -13.43
N ALA A 84 -5.85 8.42 -13.22
CA ALA A 84 -7.03 8.39 -14.10
C ALA A 84 -7.67 9.79 -14.25
N MET A 85 -7.77 10.55 -13.16
CA MET A 85 -8.31 11.92 -13.18
C MET A 85 -7.39 12.94 -13.86
N SER A 86 -6.08 12.69 -13.86
CA SER A 86 -5.10 13.58 -14.50
C SER A 86 -5.02 13.35 -16.02
N LEU A 87 -5.42 12.18 -16.51
CA LEU A 87 -5.40 11.86 -17.93
C LEU A 87 -6.32 12.81 -18.72
N GLY A 88 -5.79 13.36 -19.82
CA GLY A 88 -6.52 14.30 -20.67
C GLY A 88 -6.65 15.72 -20.08
N LYS A 89 -6.04 15.99 -18.93
CA LYS A 89 -5.93 17.34 -18.34
C LYS A 89 -4.53 17.93 -18.62
N PRO A 90 -4.40 19.27 -18.62
CA PRO A 90 -3.09 19.92 -18.80
C PRO A 90 -2.11 19.57 -17.66
N ASP A 91 -0.80 19.68 -17.91
CA ASP A 91 0.27 19.36 -16.94
C ASP A 91 0.16 20.11 -15.60
N GLU A 92 -0.39 21.33 -15.62
CA GLU A 92 -0.62 22.16 -14.44
C GLU A 92 -2.01 21.95 -13.80
N TYR A 93 -2.67 20.82 -14.09
CA TYR A 93 -3.95 20.51 -13.49
C TYR A 93 -3.85 20.48 -11.96
N LYS A 94 -4.44 21.50 -11.35
CA LYS A 94 -4.58 21.58 -9.90
C LYS A 94 -5.75 20.70 -9.51
N PHE A 95 -5.45 19.69 -8.71
CA PHE A 95 -6.51 18.90 -8.09
C PHE A 95 -7.45 19.81 -7.30
N PRO A 96 -8.75 19.50 -7.26
CA PRO A 96 -9.67 20.18 -6.36
C PRO A 96 -9.16 20.05 -4.92
N LYS A 97 -9.39 21.06 -4.08
CA LYS A 97 -8.93 21.08 -2.68
C LYS A 97 -9.38 19.84 -1.89
N GLY A 98 -10.48 19.19 -2.29
CA GLY A 98 -10.95 17.93 -1.70
C GLY A 98 -10.01 16.72 -1.92
N MET A 99 -9.12 16.76 -2.91
CA MET A 99 -8.26 15.61 -3.22
C MET A 99 -7.16 15.38 -2.17
N SER A 100 -6.76 16.41 -1.42
CA SER A 100 -5.84 16.25 -0.28
C SER A 100 -6.45 15.40 0.83
N VAL A 101 -7.79 15.35 0.92
CA VAL A 101 -8.51 14.51 1.88
C VAL A 101 -8.21 13.03 1.63
N LEU A 102 -8.04 12.60 0.38
CA LEU A 102 -7.69 11.20 0.08
C LEU A 102 -6.34 10.80 0.70
N TRP A 103 -5.35 11.69 0.60
CA TRP A 103 -4.03 11.51 1.20
C TRP A 103 -4.11 11.49 2.72
N ILE A 104 -4.89 12.40 3.30
CA ILE A 104 -5.08 12.50 4.76
C ILE A 104 -5.75 11.23 5.29
N ILE A 105 -6.88 10.82 4.70
CA ILE A 105 -7.61 9.62 5.13
C ILE A 105 -6.73 8.38 4.98
N SER A 106 -6.07 8.19 3.83
CA SER A 106 -5.19 7.03 3.61
C SER A 106 -4.00 7.03 4.57
N GLY A 107 -3.45 8.20 4.90
CA GLY A 107 -2.38 8.35 5.89
C GLY A 107 -2.84 8.03 7.32
N VAL A 108 -4.01 8.54 7.72
CA VAL A 108 -4.60 8.24 9.04
C VAL A 108 -4.91 6.76 9.18
N LEU A 109 -5.50 6.14 8.16
CA LEU A 109 -5.78 4.70 8.15
C LEU A 109 -4.49 3.88 8.21
N LEU A 110 -3.44 4.29 7.49
CA LEU A 110 -2.13 3.63 7.60
C LEU A 110 -1.57 3.75 9.03
N LEU A 111 -1.60 4.95 9.62
CA LEU A 111 -1.12 5.16 10.98
C LEU A 111 -1.87 4.28 11.97
N LEU A 112 -3.20 4.21 11.86
CA LEU A 112 -4.05 3.35 12.68
C LEU A 112 -3.67 1.86 12.58
N VAL A 113 -3.22 1.40 11.42
CA VAL A 113 -2.69 0.03 11.26
C VAL A 113 -1.33 -0.11 11.94
N LEU A 114 -0.42 0.83 11.70
CA LEU A 114 0.94 0.79 12.23
C LEU A 114 0.98 0.89 13.76
N THR A 115 0.03 1.62 14.36
CA THR A 115 -0.12 1.78 15.81
C THR A 115 -1.07 0.76 16.44
N ASN A 116 -1.49 -0.28 15.70
CA ASN A 116 -2.52 -1.20 16.17
C ASN A 116 -2.17 -1.87 17.51
N ASP A 117 -0.89 -2.06 17.82
CA ASP A 117 -0.46 -2.63 19.11
C ASP A 117 -0.87 -1.77 20.32
N LEU A 118 -1.16 -0.47 20.13
CA LEU A 118 -1.60 0.45 21.20
C LEU A 118 -3.10 0.35 21.52
N HIS A 119 -3.94 0.02 20.53
CA HIS A 119 -5.39 0.18 20.64
C HIS A 119 -6.20 -1.03 20.13
N GLN A 120 -5.59 -1.95 19.38
CA GLN A 120 -6.19 -3.18 18.85
C GLN A 120 -7.50 -2.95 18.07
N PHE A 121 -7.62 -1.80 17.43
CA PHE A 121 -8.84 -1.37 16.73
C PHE A 121 -8.95 -1.95 15.31
N VAL A 122 -7.82 -2.28 14.69
CA VAL A 122 -7.77 -2.93 13.38
C VAL A 122 -7.70 -4.44 13.56
N PHE A 123 -6.75 -4.90 14.38
CA PHE A 123 -6.58 -6.30 14.72
C PHE A 123 -6.58 -6.52 16.22
N THR A 124 -7.30 -7.53 16.66
CA THR A 124 -7.34 -7.96 18.06
C THR A 124 -6.46 -9.18 18.24
N PHE A 125 -5.66 -9.19 19.29
CA PHE A 125 -4.84 -10.35 19.66
C PHE A 125 -5.35 -10.96 20.98
N PRO A 126 -5.34 -12.29 21.14
CA PRO A 126 -5.76 -12.92 22.38
C PRO A 126 -4.86 -12.48 23.54
N LYS A 127 -5.45 -12.14 24.68
CA LYS A 127 -4.70 -11.70 25.88
C LYS A 127 -3.76 -12.78 26.42
N ASP A 128 -4.10 -14.05 26.20
CA ASP A 128 -3.36 -15.21 26.71
C ASP A 128 -2.35 -15.76 25.68
N ALA A 129 -2.23 -15.12 24.52
CA ALA A 129 -1.25 -15.53 23.54
C ALA A 129 0.15 -15.06 23.96
N ALA A 130 1.03 -16.02 24.26
CA ALA A 130 2.45 -15.74 24.50
C ALA A 130 3.14 -15.03 23.31
N VAL A 131 2.53 -15.11 22.11
CA VAL A 131 3.02 -14.51 20.88
C VAL A 131 1.83 -14.04 20.02
N TRP A 132 1.81 -12.77 19.62
CA TRP A 132 0.83 -12.24 18.67
C TRP A 132 1.24 -12.59 17.23
N THR A 133 0.45 -13.44 16.58
CA THR A 133 0.75 -13.92 15.21
C THR A 133 -0.44 -13.73 14.28
N ASP A 134 -0.17 -13.69 12.97
CA ASP A 134 -1.17 -13.64 11.90
C ASP A 134 -2.12 -14.87 11.84
N LYS A 135 -1.92 -15.89 12.70
CA LYS A 135 -2.76 -17.10 12.74
C LYS A 135 -3.85 -17.04 13.80
N SER A 136 -3.63 -16.22 14.84
CA SER A 136 -4.51 -16.13 16.02
C SER A 136 -5.15 -14.76 16.19
N ASN A 137 -5.08 -13.90 15.17
CA ASN A 137 -5.65 -12.56 15.20
C ASN A 137 -7.14 -12.56 14.84
N GLY A 138 -7.89 -11.67 15.48
CA GLY A 138 -9.25 -11.30 15.09
C GLY A 138 -9.25 -10.02 14.26
N TYR A 139 -10.30 -9.84 13.45
CA TYR A 139 -10.57 -8.61 12.71
C TYR A 139 -11.59 -7.78 13.47
N SER A 140 -11.26 -6.52 13.73
CA SER A 140 -12.16 -5.58 14.41
C SER A 140 -12.70 -4.53 13.43
N VAL A 141 -13.49 -3.59 13.93
CA VAL A 141 -14.20 -2.58 13.13
C VAL A 141 -13.25 -1.80 12.21
N GLY A 142 -12.05 -1.45 12.70
CA GLY A 142 -11.05 -0.71 11.91
C GLY A 142 -10.62 -1.43 10.63
N TYR A 143 -10.57 -2.77 10.63
CA TYR A 143 -10.26 -3.54 9.43
C TYR A 143 -11.31 -3.34 8.33
N PHE A 144 -12.60 -3.39 8.69
CA PHE A 144 -13.69 -3.21 7.72
C PHE A 144 -13.73 -1.78 7.17
N ILE A 145 -13.37 -0.78 7.98
CA ILE A 145 -13.22 0.61 7.51
C ILE A 145 -12.12 0.70 6.45
N ILE A 146 -10.97 0.05 6.68
CA ILE A 146 -9.84 0.04 5.74
C ILE A 146 -10.22 -0.64 4.43
N VAL A 147 -10.87 -1.81 4.50
CA VAL A 147 -11.34 -2.54 3.30
C VAL A 147 -12.38 -1.70 2.55
N GLY A 148 -13.35 -1.12 3.26
CA GLY A 148 -14.34 -0.23 2.67
C GLY A 148 -13.70 0.96 1.96
N TRP A 149 -12.70 1.59 2.59
CA TRP A 149 -11.92 2.67 1.97
C TRP A 149 -11.22 2.22 0.68
N GLN A 150 -10.56 1.06 0.68
CA GLN A 150 -9.87 0.52 -0.49
C GLN A 150 -10.81 0.24 -1.67
N VAL A 151 -12.05 -0.15 -1.39
CA VAL A 151 -13.08 -0.39 -2.41
C VAL A 151 -13.73 0.92 -2.89
N CYS A 152 -13.90 1.89 -2.00
CA CYS A 152 -14.55 3.17 -2.33
C CYS A 152 -13.62 4.16 -3.03
N VAL A 153 -12.33 4.19 -2.66
CA VAL A 153 -11.36 5.16 -3.21
C VAL A 153 -11.14 5.10 -4.73
N PRO A 154 -11.26 3.97 -5.45
CA PRO A 154 -11.11 3.95 -6.90
C PRO A 154 -12.41 4.30 -7.64
N LEU A 155 -13.54 4.46 -6.92
CA LEU A 155 -14.82 4.76 -7.56
C LEU A 155 -14.81 6.20 -8.09
N PRO A 156 -15.33 6.44 -9.30
CA PRO A 156 -15.41 7.77 -9.87
C PRO A 156 -16.32 8.65 -9.00
N HIS A 157 -15.73 9.70 -8.42
CA HIS A 157 -16.46 10.76 -7.75
C HIS A 157 -16.88 11.77 -8.83
N SER A 158 -18.00 11.47 -9.50
CA SER A 158 -18.62 12.27 -10.55
C SER A 158 -19.19 13.58 -10.02
#